data_AF-A0A9Q0XZ80-F1
#
_entry.id   AF-A0A9Q0XZ80-F1
#
_cell.length_a   1.000
_cell.length_b   1.000
_cell.length_c   1.000
_cell.angle_alpha   90.00
_cell.angle_beta   90.00
_cell.angle_gamma   90.00
#
_symmetry.space_group_name_H-M   'P 1'
#
loop_
_entity.id
_entity.type
_entity.pdbx_description
1 polymer ?
#
loop_
_entity_poly.entity_id
_entity_poly.type
_entity_poly.pdbx_seq_one_letter_code
_entity_poly.pdbx_strand_id
1 'polypeptide(L)' 'QIHVVDMATIHVSNLNRQFLFRPKDIGQPKAEVAAEFLNTRIPNCVVVPHYKKIQDLDESFYIQFHII' A
#
# COMPACT_ATOMS: atom_id res chain seq x y z
N GLN A 1 4.24 -3.62 -13.29
CA GLN A 1 3.17 -3.90 -12.31
C GLN A 1 3.75 -3.70 -10.92
N ILE A 2 3.02 -3.06 -10.00
CA ILE A 2 3.54 -2.70 -8.67
C ILE A 2 2.63 -3.28 -7.60
N HIS A 3 3.20 -3.91 -6.59
CA HIS A 3 2.47 -4.45 -5.44
C HIS A 3 2.98 -3.75 -4.17
N VAL A 4 2.07 -3.45 -3.24
CA VAL A 4 2.42 -2.81 -1.95
C VAL A 4 1.91 -3.68 -0.83
N VAL A 5 2.79 -4.05 0.09
CA VAL A 5 2.48 -4.83 1.30
C VAL A 5 2.73 -3.95 2.52
N ASP A 6 1.72 -3.75 3.35
CA ASP A 6 1.85 -3.07 4.64
C ASP A 6 0.78 -3.61 5.59
N MET A 7 1.14 -3.91 6.84
CA MET A 7 0.23 -4.41 7.87
C MET A 7 -0.35 -3.30 8.77
N ALA A 8 0.05 -2.06 8.57
CA ALA A 8 -0.32 -0.94 9.43
C ALA A 8 -1.54 -0.19 8.89
N THR A 9 -2.27 0.42 9.83
CA THR A 9 -3.32 1.40 9.54
C THR A 9 -2.77 2.82 9.64
N ILE A 10 -3.50 3.77 9.08
CA ILE A 10 -3.11 5.18 9.03
C ILE A 10 -3.36 5.83 10.40
N HIS A 11 -2.35 6.48 10.94
CA HIS A 11 -2.43 7.29 12.16
C HIS A 11 -2.15 8.77 11.88
N VAL A 12 -2.64 9.66 12.74
CA VAL A 12 -2.44 11.13 12.60
C VAL A 12 -0.96 11.51 12.48
N SER A 13 -0.08 10.83 13.20
CA SER A 13 1.37 11.06 13.16
C SER A 13 2.02 10.67 11.84
N ASN A 14 1.31 10.01 10.93
CA ASN A 14 1.81 9.68 9.59
C ASN A 14 1.64 10.85 8.61
N LEU A 15 0.67 11.73 8.84
CA LEU A 15 0.27 12.76 7.89
C LEU A 15 1.34 13.85 7.67
N ASN A 16 2.33 13.96 8.57
CA ASN A 16 3.42 14.91 8.45
C ASN A 16 4.47 14.53 7.37
N ARG A 17 4.48 13.29 6.90
CA ARG A 17 5.50 12.78 5.96
C ARG A 17 4.99 11.77 4.92
N GLN A 18 3.84 11.14 5.17
CA GLN A 18 3.24 10.15 4.27
C GLN A 18 2.14 10.84 3.44
N PHE A 19 2.56 11.54 2.39
CA PHE A 19 1.72 12.45 1.60
C PHE A 19 0.59 11.78 0.81
N LEU A 20 0.55 10.45 0.73
CA LEU A 20 -0.54 9.70 0.09
C LEU A 20 -1.81 9.71 0.96
N PHE A 21 -1.70 9.98 2.26
CA PHE A 21 -2.81 9.87 3.20
C PHE A 21 -3.41 11.23 3.55
N ARG A 22 -4.69 11.24 3.94
CA ARG A 22 -5.44 12.42 4.39
C ARG A 22 -6.06 12.17 5.77
N PRO A 23 -6.50 13.22 6.48
CA PRO A 23 -7.20 13.06 7.77
C PRO A 23 -8.42 12.12 7.71
N LYS A 24 -9.14 12.11 6.58
CA LYS A 24 -10.30 11.21 6.35
C LYS A 24 -9.93 9.73 6.26
N ASP A 25 -8.65 9.42 6.04
CA ASP A 25 -8.16 8.05 5.85
C ASP A 25 -7.64 7.43 7.16
N ILE A 26 -7.64 8.18 8.26
CA ILE A 26 -7.17 7.69 9.57
C ILE A 26 -7.96 6.45 9.99
N GLY A 27 -7.25 5.40 10.41
CA GLY A 27 -7.81 4.10 10.78
C GLY A 27 -7.91 3.11 9.62
N GLN A 28 -7.81 3.56 8.37
CA GLN A 28 -7.86 2.66 7.20
C GLN A 28 -6.49 1.99 6.95
N PRO A 29 -6.46 0.83 6.26
CA PRO A 29 -5.23 0.17 5.85
C PRO A 29 -4.35 1.04 4.95
N LYS A 30 -3.05 1.16 5.26
CA LYS A 30 -2.12 1.98 4.47
C LYS A 30 -1.97 1.50 3.04
N ALA A 31 -1.83 0.18 2.86
CA ALA A 31 -1.63 -0.42 1.55
C ALA A 31 -2.81 -0.10 0.60
N GLU A 32 -4.03 -0.23 1.10
CA GLU A 32 -5.26 0.01 0.32
C GLU A 32 -5.37 1.48 -0.10
N VAL A 33 -5.27 2.42 0.85
CA VAL A 33 -5.38 3.86 0.57
C VAL A 33 -4.22 4.33 -0.34
N ALA A 34 -3.01 3.79 -0.17
CA ALA A 34 -1.89 4.12 -1.04
C ALA A 34 -2.14 3.67 -2.49
N ALA A 35 -2.65 2.46 -2.68
CA ALA A 35 -2.98 1.95 -4.01
C ALA A 35 -4.13 2.74 -4.65
N GLU A 36 -5.21 3.02 -3.89
CA GLU A 36 -6.33 3.84 -4.36
C GLU A 36 -5.87 5.22 -4.82
N PHE A 37 -5.04 5.90 -4.00
CA PHE A 37 -4.52 7.22 -4.34
C PHE A 37 -3.68 7.18 -5.62
N LEU A 38 -2.76 6.23 -5.75
CA LEU A 38 -1.86 6.14 -6.90
C LEU A 38 -2.61 5.78 -8.18
N ASN A 39 -3.53 4.81 -8.12
CA ASN A 39 -4.31 4.38 -9.28
C ASN A 39 -5.27 5.49 -9.76
N THR A 40 -5.82 6.28 -8.83
CA THR A 40 -6.67 7.44 -9.19
C THR A 40 -5.84 8.59 -9.76
N ARG A 41 -4.66 8.85 -9.20
CA ARG A 41 -3.83 10.00 -9.57
C ARG A 41 -3.03 9.77 -10.86
N ILE A 42 -2.69 8.51 -11.16
CA ILE A 42 -1.81 8.14 -12.28
C ILE A 42 -2.57 7.15 -13.19
N PRO A 43 -3.14 7.60 -14.31
CA PRO A 43 -4.09 6.81 -15.12
C PRO A 43 -3.60 5.44 -15.61
N ASN A 44 -2.28 5.30 -15.80
CA ASN A 44 -1.67 4.07 -16.33
C ASN A 44 -0.87 3.30 -15.26
N CYS A 45 -0.96 3.70 -13.99
CA CYS A 45 -0.36 2.96 -12.90
C CYS A 45 -1.35 1.92 -12.37
N VAL A 46 -0.86 0.70 -12.15
CA VAL A 46 -1.64 -0.37 -11.51
C VAL A 46 -0.86 -0.84 -10.29
N VAL A 47 -1.30 -0.36 -9.13
CA VAL A 47 -0.82 -0.74 -7.81
C VAL A 47 -1.80 -1.72 -7.19
N VAL A 48 -1.31 -2.89 -6.79
CA VAL A 48 -2.10 -3.93 -6.11
C VAL A 48 -1.78 -3.89 -4.61
N PRO A 49 -2.76 -3.56 -3.74
CA PRO A 49 -2.53 -3.51 -2.30
C PRO A 49 -2.62 -4.89 -1.64
N HIS A 50 -1.84 -5.09 -0.59
CA HIS A 50 -1.89 -6.24 0.30
C HIS A 50 -1.82 -5.76 1.76
N TYR A 51 -2.95 -5.74 2.45
CA TYR A 51 -2.99 -5.47 3.89
C TYR A 51 -2.63 -6.75 4.67
N LYS A 52 -1.33 -7.08 4.66
CA LYS A 52 -0.77 -8.31 5.25
C LYS A 52 0.59 -8.02 5.88
N LYS A 53 1.03 -8.90 6.77
CA LYS A 53 2.43 -8.93 7.18
C LYS A 53 3.24 -9.64 6.09
N ILE A 54 4.50 -9.26 5.94
CA ILE A 54 5.41 -9.93 4.99
C ILE A 54 5.61 -11.41 5.34
N GLN A 55 5.47 -11.78 6.61
CA GLN A 55 5.57 -13.16 7.10
C GLN A 55 4.35 -14.02 6.72
N ASP A 56 3.23 -13.40 6.35
CA ASP A 56 2.00 -14.11 5.96
C ASP A 56 1.99 -14.46 4.45
N LEU A 57 3.06 -14.09 3.74
CA LEU A 57 3.25 -14.31 2.31
C LEU A 57 4.31 -15.40 2.14
N ASP A 58 4.02 -16.36 1.28
CA ASP A 58 4.88 -17.51 1.01
C ASP A 58 5.85 -17.23 -0.15
N GLU A 59 6.76 -18.16 -0.38
CA GLU A 59 7.76 -18.07 -1.45
C GLU A 59 7.11 -17.91 -2.84
N SER A 60 5.95 -18.55 -3.05
CA SER A 60 5.22 -18.46 -4.32
C SER A 60 4.79 -17.03 -4.63
N PHE A 61 4.42 -16.25 -3.62
CA PHE A 61 4.15 -14.83 -3.78
C PHE A 61 5.40 -14.05 -4.19
N TYR A 62 6.56 -14.28 -3.58
CA TYR A 62 7.75 -13.45 -3.84
C TYR A 62 8.43 -13.77 -5.18
N ILE A 63 8.41 -15.03 -5.62
CA ILE A 63 9.05 -15.46 -6.89
C ILE A 63 8.45 -14.78 -8.13
N GLN A 64 7.22 -14.28 -8.05
CA GLN A 64 6.57 -13.62 -9.20
C GLN A 64 7.18 -12.25 -9.55
N PHE A 65 8.00 -11.66 -8.67
CA PHE A 65 8.53 -10.30 -8.86
C PHE A 65 9.97 -10.31 -9.39
N HIS A 66 10.22 -9.50 -10.42
CA HIS A 66 11.57 -9.29 -10.95
C HIS A 66 12.47 -8.51 -9.98
N ILE A 67 11.88 -7.60 -9.19
CA ILE A 67 12.54 -6.73 -8.22
C ILE A 67 11.57 -6.57 -7.04
N ILE A 68 12.11 -6.66 -5.82
CA ILE A 68 11.42 -6.37 -4.56
C ILE A 68 12.11 -5.19 -3.90
#